data_AF-A0A7Y5FKD1-F1
#
_entry.id   AF-A0A7Y5FKD1-F1
#
_cell.length_a   1.000
_cell.length_b   1.000
_cell.length_c   1.000
_cell.angle_alpha   90.00
_cell.angle_beta   90.00
_cell.angle_gamma   90.00
#
_symmetry.space_group_name_H-M   'P 1'
#
loop_
_entity.id
_entity.type
_entity.pdbx_description
1 polymer ?
#
loop_
_entity_poly.entity_id
_entity_poly.type
_entity_poly.pdbx_seq_one_letter_code
_entity_poly.pdbx_strand_id
1 'polypeptide(L)'
;MSSLIRQNKLRREGGASWQARCLFVLFFFFALYTFVLALNGCSPRSMPMQATLPAQPPALTETDVQRLMAQAVAVAGQMNEKINVAVVDREGNVLGVFHMNGAGQAAPAAQALLGEIAKARTAAYLSSNQHGFTTLTACFITRGHFPPAASNTAAGPLFGVPFSQLATGDVQPNGAPLPPLGPPQPNPRNIPGLTSISGGVPIFKNGALAGGLGISGGSDTFVAANVNPAVAGNLLNTMFNYCQGVSRDEIIALAAVRGYEVSSDKRGDTIMLDGIQLLYANTQPPAFNFSLTFDSLAARGTVDPGFPIRPTPPPSMPMEGEVMLDAAHDYRIKGGSVLTAGEVRQIINQAVARANRTRAAIRRPLGSAARVVVAVSDVDGTLLGIWRMADATMFSFDVAAQKARSAVAFSDPNDTLGQQMRTLLGLPAGAPLAVSTRAFGFLSQRYFPPGIDLGAQPQTQPVESGPFYQNVDAQFDFTLQQTMPVRSPFVNGIQIFPGGIPLYKNGQLAGGLGVSGDGVDQDDYIAAGGALGFEAPPALRTDQYAYRNVKLPYLKFPRQPELP
;
A
#
# COMPACT_ATOMS: atom_id res chain seq x y z
N MET A 1 -33.69 56.22 4.24
CA MET A 1 -33.79 57.70 4.13
C MET A 1 -32.65 58.30 4.96
N SER A 2 -31.94 59.30 4.40
CA SER A 2 -31.19 60.42 5.03
C SER A 2 -30.39 60.24 6.35
N SER A 3 -29.30 60.96 6.65
CA SER A 3 -28.22 61.70 5.94
C SER A 3 -27.36 62.42 7.01
N LEU A 4 -26.28 63.11 6.61
CA LEU A 4 -25.46 64.09 7.39
C LEU A 4 -24.50 63.45 8.43
N ILE A 5 -23.17 63.59 8.38
CA ILE A 5 -22.24 64.73 8.12
C ILE A 5 -22.22 65.79 9.25
N ARG A 6 -21.06 65.90 9.92
CA ARG A 6 -20.46 67.19 10.34
C ARG A 6 -18.93 67.14 10.30
N GLN A 7 -18.33 68.14 9.66
CA GLN A 7 -16.89 68.43 9.68
C GLN A 7 -16.56 69.40 10.84
N ASN A 8 -15.28 69.55 11.18
CA ASN A 8 -14.76 70.74 11.87
C ASN A 8 -13.41 71.22 11.29
N LYS A 9 -13.16 72.53 11.44
CA LYS A 9 -12.09 73.39 10.87
C LYS A 9 -11.42 74.20 12.01
N LEU A 10 -10.29 74.91 11.90
CA LEU A 10 -9.44 75.39 10.79
C LEU A 10 -8.02 75.75 11.35
N ARG A 11 -7.15 76.37 10.53
CA ARG A 11 -5.87 77.09 10.81
C ARG A 11 -4.60 76.18 10.83
N ARG A 12 -3.56 76.39 10.01
CA ARG A 12 -2.72 77.58 9.61
C ARG A 12 -1.82 78.06 10.77
N GLU A 13 -0.51 78.39 10.64
CA GLU A 13 0.31 79.00 9.54
C GLU A 13 1.81 78.56 9.52
N GLY A 14 2.53 78.79 8.39
CA GLY A 14 4.01 78.95 8.26
C GLY A 14 4.91 77.69 8.07
N GLY A 15 6.14 77.76 7.50
CA GLY A 15 6.68 78.70 6.49
C GLY A 15 8.23 78.94 6.44
N ALA A 16 8.92 78.46 5.36
CA ALA A 16 10.29 78.85 4.87
C ALA A 16 11.53 78.64 5.80
N SER A 17 12.82 78.54 5.38
CA SER A 17 13.54 78.39 4.08
C SER A 17 15.01 77.91 4.28
N TRP A 18 15.74 77.60 3.18
CA TRP A 18 17.12 77.05 3.10
C TRP A 18 18.30 78.02 3.34
N GLN A 19 19.49 77.49 3.73
CA GLN A 19 20.87 77.70 3.20
C GLN A 19 21.91 76.91 4.06
N ALA A 20 22.77 76.01 3.55
CA ALA A 20 24.13 76.19 2.96
C ALA A 20 25.20 76.78 3.91
N ARG A 21 26.48 76.36 4.02
CA ARG A 21 27.34 75.30 3.41
C ARG A 21 28.72 75.23 4.16
N CYS A 22 29.42 74.08 4.18
CA CYS A 22 30.89 73.92 4.38
C CYS A 22 31.53 74.34 5.75
N LEU A 23 32.70 73.89 6.24
CA LEU A 23 33.68 72.84 5.86
C LEU A 23 34.49 72.36 7.11
N PHE A 24 34.86 71.07 7.15
CA PHE A 24 36.04 70.43 7.79
C PHE A 24 36.89 71.11 8.92
N VAL A 25 36.93 70.48 10.11
CA VAL A 25 38.14 70.13 10.92
C VAL A 25 37.78 68.88 11.77
N LEU A 26 37.97 67.65 11.31
CA LEU A 26 39.13 66.75 11.54
C LEU A 26 39.62 66.58 13.00
N PHE A 27 39.75 65.31 13.43
CA PHE A 27 40.19 64.82 14.76
C PHE A 27 39.23 64.99 15.96
N PHE A 28 38.17 64.18 16.04
CA PHE A 28 37.68 63.57 17.30
C PHE A 28 36.64 62.45 17.08
N PHE A 29 37.01 61.33 16.43
CA PHE A 29 36.16 60.14 16.36
C PHE A 29 36.99 58.84 16.34
N PHE A 30 37.12 58.20 17.51
CA PHE A 30 37.63 56.83 17.63
C PHE A 30 36.98 56.07 18.79
N ALA A 31 35.64 56.16 18.91
CA ALA A 31 34.88 55.47 19.96
C ALA A 31 33.36 55.30 19.65
N LEU A 32 32.98 54.89 18.43
CA LEU A 32 31.62 54.35 18.20
C LEU A 32 31.51 53.55 16.88
N TYR A 33 31.78 52.24 16.90
CA TYR A 33 31.50 51.36 15.74
C TYR A 33 31.23 49.89 16.10
N THR A 34 30.29 49.65 17.01
CA THR A 34 29.80 48.29 17.36
C THR A 34 28.33 48.29 17.80
N PHE A 35 27.41 48.87 17.02
CA PHE A 35 25.96 48.67 17.26
C PHE A 35 25.05 48.84 16.04
N VAL A 36 25.25 48.02 14.99
CA VAL A 36 24.22 47.77 13.95
C VAL A 36 24.23 46.29 13.59
N LEU A 37 23.30 45.51 14.16
CA LEU A 37 22.78 44.22 13.65
C LEU A 37 21.72 43.70 14.64
N ALA A 38 20.49 44.18 14.52
CA ALA A 38 19.38 43.82 15.42
C ALA A 38 18.03 43.62 14.70
N LEU A 39 18.05 42.97 13.53
CA LEU A 39 16.86 42.41 12.86
C LEU A 39 17.24 41.15 12.09
N ASN A 40 17.30 40.00 12.77
CA ASN A 40 17.26 38.66 12.16
C ASN A 40 16.97 37.60 13.25
N GLY A 41 15.70 37.57 13.68
CA GLY A 41 15.19 36.69 14.73
C GLY A 41 14.26 35.60 14.21
N CYS A 42 14.52 35.07 13.01
CA CYS A 42 13.79 33.94 12.45
C CYS A 42 14.79 32.93 11.89
N SER A 43 15.31 32.06 12.77
CA SER A 43 16.15 30.94 12.34
C SER A 43 15.35 30.10 11.36
N PRO A 44 15.84 29.84 10.13
CA PRO A 44 15.20 28.87 9.26
C PRO A 44 15.21 27.54 10.01
N ARG A 45 14.01 27.06 10.34
CA ARG A 45 13.82 25.74 10.95
C ARG A 45 14.39 24.76 9.94
N SER A 46 15.57 24.22 10.22
CA SER A 46 16.25 23.28 9.33
C SER A 46 15.27 22.17 9.01
N MET A 47 14.82 22.09 7.75
CA MET A 47 14.06 20.93 7.32
C MET A 47 14.91 19.71 7.66
N PRO A 48 14.34 18.67 8.29
CA PRO A 48 15.12 17.48 8.61
C PRO A 48 15.75 16.99 7.31
N MET A 49 17.08 16.99 7.28
CA MET A 49 17.85 16.59 6.11
C MET A 49 17.29 15.25 5.63
N GLN A 50 16.76 15.23 4.41
CA GLN A 50 15.97 14.12 3.90
C GLN A 50 16.86 12.88 3.97
N ALA A 51 16.51 11.95 4.89
CA ALA A 51 17.39 10.85 5.24
C ALA A 51 17.73 10.08 3.96
N THR A 52 19.00 10.13 3.55
CA THR A 52 19.46 9.47 2.33
C THR A 52 19.10 7.99 2.44
N LEU A 53 18.29 7.53 1.48
CA LEU A 53 17.90 6.13 1.41
C LEU A 53 19.18 5.27 1.40
N PRO A 54 19.25 4.19 2.20
CA PRO A 54 20.44 3.37 2.28
C PRO A 54 20.72 2.74 0.90
N ALA A 55 22.00 2.64 0.54
CA ALA A 55 22.43 2.18 -0.78
C ALA A 55 22.00 0.74 -1.12
N GLN A 56 21.59 -0.04 -0.10
CA GLN A 56 20.88 -1.31 -0.18
C GLN A 56 19.93 -1.44 1.03
N PRO A 57 18.86 -2.25 0.96
CA PRO A 57 18.10 -2.63 2.15
C PRO A 57 19.00 -3.29 3.21
N PRO A 58 18.80 -3.06 4.52
CA PRO A 58 19.59 -3.73 5.55
C PRO A 58 19.33 -5.25 5.54
N ALA A 59 20.38 -6.03 5.33
CA ALA A 59 20.31 -7.49 5.41
C ALA A 59 20.17 -7.98 6.87
N LEU A 60 19.33 -8.99 7.08
CA LEU A 60 19.26 -9.77 8.31
C LEU A 60 20.29 -10.90 8.24
N THR A 61 21.04 -11.08 9.33
CA THR A 61 21.97 -12.20 9.52
C THR A 61 21.24 -13.37 10.16
N GLU A 62 21.82 -14.57 10.11
CA GLU A 62 21.29 -15.73 10.86
C GLU A 62 21.11 -15.42 12.35
N THR A 63 22.04 -14.68 12.95
CA THR A 63 21.95 -14.24 14.35
C THR A 63 20.77 -13.31 14.60
N ASP A 64 20.41 -12.44 13.65
CA ASP A 64 19.21 -11.60 13.76
C ASP A 64 17.92 -12.46 13.73
N VAL A 65 17.85 -13.42 12.80
CA VAL A 65 16.72 -14.36 12.64
C VAL A 65 16.55 -15.21 13.91
N GLN A 66 17.64 -15.84 14.36
CA GLN A 66 17.73 -16.62 15.59
C GLN A 66 17.28 -15.83 16.81
N ARG A 67 17.73 -14.59 16.93
CA ARG A 67 17.36 -13.68 18.01
C ARG A 67 15.86 -13.37 18.00
N LEU A 68 15.30 -12.99 16.85
CA LEU A 68 13.85 -12.72 16.72
C LEU A 68 13.00 -13.93 17.10
N MET A 69 13.39 -15.14 16.67
CA MET A 69 12.73 -16.39 17.05
C MET A 69 12.82 -16.66 18.56
N ALA A 70 14.01 -16.51 19.15
CA ALA A 70 14.20 -16.71 20.59
C ALA A 70 13.40 -15.69 21.42
N GLN A 71 13.31 -14.44 20.95
CA GLN A 71 12.47 -13.41 21.57
C GLN A 71 10.98 -13.78 21.50
N ALA A 72 10.48 -14.23 20.35
CA ALA A 72 9.09 -14.68 20.20
C ALA A 72 8.75 -15.87 21.09
N VAL A 73 9.59 -16.92 21.12
CA VAL A 73 9.36 -18.11 21.96
C VAL A 73 9.49 -17.80 23.45
N ALA A 74 10.35 -16.87 23.85
CA ALA A 74 10.45 -16.42 25.25
C ALA A 74 9.16 -15.70 25.70
N VAL A 75 8.58 -14.85 24.85
CA VAL A 75 7.32 -14.14 25.12
C VAL A 75 6.16 -15.12 25.14
N ALA A 76 6.05 -16.01 24.13
CA ALA A 76 5.02 -17.04 24.10
C ALA A 76 5.06 -17.94 25.34
N GLY A 77 6.26 -18.34 25.79
CA GLY A 77 6.43 -19.09 27.04
C GLY A 77 5.92 -18.36 28.29
N GLN A 78 6.10 -17.03 28.36
CA GLN A 78 5.55 -16.19 29.45
C GLN A 78 4.03 -16.01 29.36
N MET A 79 3.45 -16.10 28.15
CA MET A 79 2.01 -16.02 27.91
C MET A 79 1.30 -17.38 27.94
N ASN A 80 2.02 -18.47 28.21
CA ASN A 80 1.55 -19.86 28.11
C ASN A 80 1.02 -20.24 26.70
N GLU A 81 1.70 -19.75 25.67
CA GLU A 81 1.33 -19.90 24.27
C GLU A 81 2.17 -20.90 23.48
N LYS A 82 1.58 -21.43 22.40
CA LYS A 82 2.18 -22.42 21.48
C LYS A 82 2.10 -21.91 20.04
N ILE A 83 3.18 -21.27 19.58
CA ILE A 83 3.18 -20.53 18.32
C ILE A 83 4.13 -21.10 17.26
N ASN A 84 3.85 -20.71 16.01
CA ASN A 84 4.79 -20.76 14.89
C ASN A 84 5.33 -19.35 14.65
N VAL A 85 6.60 -19.24 14.28
CA VAL A 85 7.31 -17.97 14.05
C VAL A 85 7.95 -18.01 12.67
N ALA A 86 7.68 -17.02 11.83
CA ALA A 86 8.39 -16.82 10.56
C ALA A 86 9.10 -15.47 10.51
N VAL A 87 10.32 -15.47 9.99
CA VAL A 87 11.08 -14.26 9.64
C VAL A 87 11.24 -14.22 8.12
N VAL A 88 10.95 -13.08 7.51
CA VAL A 88 11.19 -12.82 6.09
C VAL A 88 12.04 -11.56 5.90
N ASP A 89 12.76 -11.47 4.79
CA ASP A 89 13.41 -10.21 4.38
C ASP A 89 12.42 -9.22 3.72
N ARG A 90 12.95 -8.10 3.22
CA ARG A 90 12.14 -7.07 2.54
C ARG A 90 11.46 -7.56 1.26
N GLU A 91 12.08 -8.46 0.50
CA GLU A 91 11.51 -9.03 -0.74
C GLU A 91 10.55 -10.20 -0.46
N GLY A 92 10.50 -10.67 0.78
CA GLY A 92 9.61 -11.72 1.26
C GLY A 92 10.24 -13.11 1.25
N ASN A 93 11.54 -13.22 1.00
CA ASN A 93 12.26 -14.47 1.14
C ASN A 93 12.15 -14.93 2.60
N VAL A 94 11.68 -16.16 2.82
CA VAL A 94 11.68 -16.73 4.17
C VAL A 94 13.12 -16.98 4.61
N LEU A 95 13.49 -16.42 5.75
CA LEU A 95 14.82 -16.54 6.36
C LEU A 95 14.85 -17.61 7.47
N GLY A 96 13.67 -18.08 7.88
CA GLY A 96 13.50 -19.27 8.71
C GLY A 96 12.08 -19.36 9.28
N VAL A 97 11.63 -20.58 9.58
CA VAL A 97 10.40 -20.84 10.35
C VAL A 97 10.73 -21.72 11.56
N PHE A 98 10.13 -21.41 12.72
CA PHE A 98 10.24 -22.22 13.94
C PHE A 98 8.84 -22.58 14.46
N HIS A 99 8.62 -23.87 14.72
CA HIS A 99 7.38 -24.41 15.27
C HIS A 99 7.57 -24.81 16.73
N MET A 100 6.81 -24.23 17.66
CA MET A 100 6.81 -24.69 19.05
C MET A 100 6.13 -26.05 19.21
N ASN A 101 6.63 -26.86 20.14
CA ASN A 101 6.05 -28.14 20.54
C ASN A 101 4.60 -27.94 21.01
N GLY A 102 3.64 -28.49 20.25
CA GLY A 102 2.21 -28.36 20.49
C GLY A 102 1.54 -27.12 19.86
N ALA A 103 2.25 -26.36 19.00
CA ALA A 103 1.62 -25.34 18.18
C ALA A 103 0.67 -25.98 17.15
N GLY A 104 -0.49 -25.37 16.92
CA GLY A 104 -1.42 -25.82 15.90
C GLY A 104 -0.84 -25.59 14.51
N GLN A 105 -0.92 -26.61 13.65
CA GLN A 105 -0.66 -26.47 12.21
C GLN A 105 -1.99 -26.22 11.50
N ALA A 106 -2.08 -25.11 10.77
CA ALA A 106 -3.25 -24.84 9.94
C ALA A 106 -3.29 -25.80 8.74
N ALA A 107 -4.47 -26.22 8.30
CA ALA A 107 -4.61 -26.90 7.01
C ALA A 107 -4.04 -25.98 5.91
N PRO A 108 -3.30 -26.44 4.89
CA PRO A 108 -2.27 -25.55 4.35
C PRO A 108 -2.79 -24.45 3.39
N ALA A 109 -4.02 -24.58 2.86
CA ALA A 109 -4.75 -23.46 2.27
C ALA A 109 -5.11 -22.35 3.30
N ALA A 110 -5.36 -22.72 4.56
CA ALA A 110 -5.46 -21.77 5.67
C ALA A 110 -4.09 -21.32 6.16
N GLN A 111 -3.03 -22.14 6.09
CA GLN A 111 -1.65 -21.70 6.39
C GLN A 111 -1.19 -20.59 5.43
N ALA A 112 -1.65 -20.59 4.18
CA ALA A 112 -1.43 -19.53 3.21
C ALA A 112 -2.01 -18.16 3.62
N LEU A 113 -3.21 -18.15 4.22
CA LEU A 113 -3.95 -16.91 4.53
C LEU A 113 -3.79 -16.48 5.99
N LEU A 114 -3.63 -17.44 6.90
CA LEU A 114 -3.59 -17.25 8.35
C LEU A 114 -2.18 -17.44 8.93
N GLY A 115 -1.26 -18.04 8.17
CA GLY A 115 0.04 -18.46 8.67
C GLY A 115 1.04 -17.32 8.89
N GLU A 116 2.03 -17.64 9.71
CA GLU A 116 3.16 -16.81 10.10
C GLU A 116 3.89 -16.19 8.89
N ILE A 117 4.12 -16.95 7.82
CA ILE A 117 4.76 -16.44 6.58
C ILE A 117 3.94 -15.33 5.94
N ALA A 118 2.62 -15.50 5.80
CA ALA A 118 1.75 -14.51 5.18
C ALA A 118 1.66 -13.22 6.01
N LYS A 119 1.62 -13.35 7.35
CA LYS A 119 1.67 -12.22 8.28
C LYS A 119 3.01 -11.47 8.19
N ALA A 120 4.12 -12.20 8.17
CA ALA A 120 5.46 -11.64 8.03
C ALA A 120 5.63 -10.90 6.69
N ARG A 121 5.27 -11.54 5.56
CA ARG A 121 5.30 -10.94 4.22
C ARG A 121 4.41 -9.70 4.13
N THR A 122 3.22 -9.72 4.72
CA THR A 122 2.33 -8.55 4.71
C THR A 122 2.99 -7.33 5.37
N ALA A 123 3.56 -7.52 6.56
CA ALA A 123 4.19 -6.42 7.28
C ALA A 123 5.44 -5.90 6.56
N ALA A 124 6.25 -6.79 5.96
CA ALA A 124 7.37 -6.40 5.10
C ALA A 124 6.90 -5.64 3.85
N TYR A 125 5.90 -6.15 3.13
CA TYR A 125 5.51 -5.64 1.82
C TYR A 125 4.80 -4.30 1.87
N LEU A 126 3.96 -4.09 2.88
CA LEU A 126 3.22 -2.85 3.09
C LEU A 126 4.07 -1.72 3.70
N SER A 127 5.29 -2.02 4.15
CA SER A 127 6.20 -1.06 4.80
C SER A 127 7.23 -0.47 3.83
N SER A 128 7.86 0.64 4.23
CA SER A 128 8.98 1.28 3.54
C SER A 128 10.04 1.76 4.55
N ASN A 129 11.10 2.42 4.10
CA ASN A 129 12.04 3.10 5.00
C ASN A 129 11.42 4.36 5.64
N GLN A 130 10.26 4.79 5.17
CA GLN A 130 9.55 6.00 5.59
C GLN A 130 8.22 5.72 6.32
N HIS A 131 7.78 4.47 6.41
CA HIS A 131 6.64 4.05 7.22
C HIS A 131 6.68 2.56 7.56
N GLY A 132 6.18 2.18 8.73
CA GLY A 132 6.02 0.77 9.14
C GLY A 132 4.57 0.43 9.44
N PHE A 133 4.04 -0.56 8.73
CA PHE A 133 2.67 -1.05 8.84
C PHE A 133 2.64 -2.50 9.34
N THR A 134 1.74 -2.79 10.27
CA THR A 134 1.48 -4.16 10.77
C THR A 134 0.34 -4.80 9.98
N THR A 135 0.08 -6.08 10.22
CA THR A 135 -1.15 -6.71 9.69
C THR A 135 -2.43 -6.14 10.30
N LEU A 136 -2.36 -5.44 11.45
CA LEU A 136 -3.49 -4.64 11.96
C LEU A 136 -3.66 -3.33 11.19
N THR A 137 -2.58 -2.70 10.73
CA THR A 137 -2.71 -1.60 9.75
C THR A 137 -3.38 -2.10 8.47
N ALA A 138 -2.94 -3.28 7.96
CA ALA A 138 -3.56 -3.94 6.82
C ALA A 138 -5.04 -4.28 7.06
N CYS A 139 -5.40 -4.77 8.26
CA CYS A 139 -6.78 -4.93 8.70
C CYS A 139 -7.58 -3.64 8.47
N PHE A 140 -7.12 -2.54 9.06
CA PHE A 140 -7.85 -1.28 9.11
C PHE A 140 -8.12 -0.67 7.72
N ILE A 141 -7.14 -0.74 6.80
CA ILE A 141 -7.22 -0.10 5.47
C ILE A 141 -7.84 -0.97 4.37
N THR A 142 -8.33 -2.18 4.70
CA THR A 142 -8.88 -3.14 3.73
C THR A 142 -10.37 -3.47 3.94
N ARG A 143 -11.04 -2.82 4.91
CA ARG A 143 -12.46 -3.09 5.24
C ARG A 143 -13.44 -2.37 4.32
N GLY A 144 -14.69 -2.85 4.29
CA GLY A 144 -15.78 -2.28 3.49
C GLY A 144 -16.23 -0.88 3.93
N HIS A 145 -15.74 -0.41 5.08
CA HIS A 145 -15.93 0.92 5.65
C HIS A 145 -14.58 1.44 6.19
N PHE A 146 -14.41 2.76 6.22
CA PHE A 146 -13.18 3.43 6.68
C PHE A 146 -13.52 4.72 7.44
N PRO A 147 -13.32 4.76 8.77
CA PRO A 147 -12.80 3.68 9.62
C PRO A 147 -13.79 2.50 9.72
N PRO A 148 -13.34 1.26 10.00
CA PRO A 148 -14.19 0.05 9.94
C PRO A 148 -15.44 0.04 10.83
N ALA A 149 -15.49 0.88 11.87
CA ALA A 149 -16.62 0.98 12.79
C ALA A 149 -17.64 2.08 12.42
N ALA A 150 -17.39 2.86 11.37
CA ALA A 150 -18.25 3.97 10.96
C ALA A 150 -19.17 3.56 9.81
N SER A 151 -20.48 3.48 10.10
CA SER A 151 -21.52 3.35 9.09
C SER A 151 -21.50 4.51 8.08
N ASN A 152 -21.99 4.25 6.86
CA ASN A 152 -22.10 5.20 5.76
C ASN A 152 -20.77 5.85 5.34
N THR A 153 -19.65 5.13 5.49
CA THR A 153 -18.32 5.51 5.01
C THR A 153 -17.87 4.64 3.85
N ALA A 154 -17.10 5.19 2.92
CA ALA A 154 -16.48 4.43 1.84
C ALA A 154 -15.51 3.35 2.38
N ALA A 155 -15.21 2.34 1.57
CA ALA A 155 -14.25 1.31 1.94
C ALA A 155 -12.82 1.85 2.14
N GLY A 156 -12.01 1.08 2.86
CA GLY A 156 -10.59 1.37 3.07
C GLY A 156 -9.83 1.48 1.75
N PRO A 157 -8.78 2.31 1.69
CA PRO A 157 -8.10 2.65 0.44
C PRO A 157 -7.48 1.45 -0.28
N LEU A 158 -7.18 0.36 0.43
CA LEU A 158 -6.66 -0.88 -0.12
C LEU A 158 -7.67 -2.04 -0.01
N PHE A 159 -8.96 -1.75 -0.01
CA PHE A 159 -10.02 -2.76 -0.12
C PHE A 159 -9.73 -3.72 -1.29
N GLY A 160 -9.55 -5.00 -0.97
CA GLY A 160 -9.14 -6.04 -1.93
C GLY A 160 -7.63 -6.36 -2.01
N VAL A 161 -6.74 -5.74 -1.22
CA VAL A 161 -5.30 -6.10 -1.26
C VAL A 161 -4.94 -7.55 -0.89
N PRO A 162 -5.74 -8.34 -0.15
CA PRO A 162 -5.43 -9.76 0.00
C PRO A 162 -5.47 -10.53 -1.33
N PHE A 163 -6.20 -10.04 -2.34
CA PHE A 163 -6.27 -10.68 -3.67
C PHE A 163 -5.11 -10.27 -4.59
N SER A 164 -4.24 -9.37 -4.15
CA SER A 164 -2.93 -9.14 -4.75
C SER A 164 -1.95 -10.26 -4.34
N GLN A 165 -0.83 -10.43 -5.06
CA GLN A 165 0.24 -11.38 -4.72
C GLN A 165 -0.22 -12.86 -4.77
N LEU A 166 -1.03 -13.22 -5.76
CA LEU A 166 -1.53 -14.59 -5.93
C LEU A 166 -0.39 -15.60 -6.08
N ALA A 167 -0.49 -16.75 -5.40
CA ALA A 167 0.52 -17.83 -5.45
C ALA A 167 0.74 -18.48 -6.83
N THR A 168 -0.10 -18.15 -7.82
CA THR A 168 0.01 -18.58 -9.22
C THR A 168 0.43 -17.45 -10.17
N GLY A 169 0.69 -16.24 -9.68
CA GLY A 169 0.93 -15.05 -10.50
C GLY A 169 2.23 -15.09 -11.33
N ASP A 170 2.17 -14.48 -12.52
CA ASP A 170 3.25 -14.44 -13.53
C ASP A 170 4.17 -13.22 -13.45
N VAL A 171 3.91 -12.29 -12.52
CA VAL A 171 4.68 -11.05 -12.34
C VAL A 171 5.63 -11.15 -11.16
N GLN A 172 5.11 -11.55 -10.01
CA GLN A 172 5.90 -11.86 -8.83
C GLN A 172 5.78 -13.35 -8.51
N PRO A 173 6.53 -14.22 -9.23
CA PRO A 173 6.52 -15.66 -9.03
C PRO A 173 7.07 -16.01 -7.63
N ASN A 174 6.16 -16.09 -6.65
CA ASN A 174 6.35 -16.75 -5.36
C ASN A 174 7.51 -16.28 -4.47
N GLY A 175 7.90 -15.00 -4.55
CA GLY A 175 8.81 -14.37 -3.57
C GLY A 175 10.18 -15.03 -3.39
N ALA A 176 10.60 -15.80 -4.42
CA ALA A 176 11.68 -16.81 -4.39
C ALA A 176 11.48 -17.90 -3.30
N PRO A 177 11.99 -19.11 -3.54
CA PRO A 177 11.23 -20.35 -3.36
C PRO A 177 10.63 -20.52 -1.96
N LEU A 178 9.34 -20.20 -1.85
CA LEU A 178 8.45 -21.09 -1.14
C LEU A 178 8.30 -22.35 -2.01
N PRO A 179 8.44 -23.57 -1.44
CA PRO A 179 7.69 -24.71 -1.94
C PRO A 179 6.19 -24.33 -2.02
N PRO A 180 5.33 -25.09 -2.73
CA PRO A 180 3.91 -25.06 -2.40
C PRO A 180 3.76 -25.18 -0.88
N LEU A 181 2.80 -24.48 -0.27
CA LEU A 181 2.69 -24.42 1.18
C LEU A 181 2.42 -25.82 1.74
N GLY A 182 3.47 -26.44 2.30
CA GLY A 182 3.47 -27.84 2.67
C GLY A 182 3.46 -28.82 1.48
N PRO A 183 3.09 -30.10 1.70
CA PRO A 183 2.94 -31.07 0.62
C PRO A 183 1.92 -30.61 -0.43
N PRO A 184 1.96 -31.15 -1.67
CA PRO A 184 1.14 -30.71 -2.80
C PRO A 184 -0.32 -30.48 -2.42
N GLN A 185 -0.74 -29.21 -2.44
CA GLN A 185 -2.08 -28.84 -2.03
C GLN A 185 -3.12 -29.36 -3.04
N PRO A 186 -4.25 -29.95 -2.59
CA PRO A 186 -5.29 -30.46 -3.49
C PRO A 186 -5.86 -29.42 -4.47
N ASN A 187 -5.70 -28.13 -4.16
CA ASN A 187 -6.07 -27.04 -5.05
C ASN A 187 -5.18 -25.79 -4.80
N PRO A 188 -4.11 -25.55 -5.58
CA PRO A 188 -3.22 -24.39 -5.41
C PRO A 188 -3.79 -23.07 -5.98
N ARG A 189 -5.06 -23.05 -6.40
CA ARG A 189 -5.67 -21.91 -7.10
C ARG A 189 -6.00 -20.76 -6.13
N ASN A 190 -5.62 -19.54 -6.53
CA ASN A 190 -6.15 -18.27 -6.03
C ASN A 190 -5.91 -17.94 -4.55
N ILE A 191 -4.85 -18.46 -3.93
CA ILE A 191 -4.60 -18.18 -2.51
C ILE A 191 -3.84 -16.84 -2.33
N PRO A 192 -4.35 -15.91 -1.50
CA PRO A 192 -3.70 -14.66 -1.12
C PRO A 192 -2.24 -14.79 -0.67
N GLY A 193 -1.37 -13.91 -1.18
CA GLY A 193 -0.01 -13.74 -0.68
C GLY A 193 0.11 -12.76 0.50
N LEU A 194 -0.97 -12.04 0.80
CA LEU A 194 -1.06 -11.03 1.86
C LEU A 194 -2.31 -11.29 2.72
N THR A 195 -2.26 -10.91 4.00
CA THR A 195 -3.33 -11.16 4.97
C THR A 195 -3.72 -9.92 5.76
N SER A 196 -4.95 -9.89 6.25
CA SER A 196 -5.49 -8.80 7.08
C SER A 196 -5.61 -9.18 8.57
N ILE A 197 -4.89 -10.24 8.98
CA ILE A 197 -5.02 -10.89 10.29
C ILE A 197 -3.82 -10.54 11.16
N SER A 198 -4.10 -10.08 12.38
CA SER A 198 -3.12 -9.58 13.35
C SER A 198 -2.04 -10.61 13.71
N GLY A 199 -0.84 -10.14 14.05
CA GLY A 199 0.34 -10.97 14.32
C GLY A 199 1.50 -10.84 13.33
N GLY A 200 1.44 -9.91 12.37
CA GLY A 200 2.55 -9.56 11.50
C GLY A 200 3.06 -8.15 11.79
N VAL A 201 4.37 -7.99 12.01
CA VAL A 201 5.03 -6.71 12.30
C VAL A 201 6.30 -6.55 11.45
N PRO A 202 6.64 -5.34 11.01
CA PRO A 202 7.84 -5.13 10.19
C PRO A 202 9.10 -5.10 11.06
N ILE A 203 10.20 -5.58 10.49
CA ILE A 203 11.53 -5.61 11.12
C ILE A 203 12.35 -4.45 10.54
N PHE A 204 12.74 -3.50 11.39
CA PHE A 204 13.64 -2.42 11.03
C PHE A 204 15.04 -2.70 11.58
N LYS A 205 16.08 -2.44 10.80
CA LYS A 205 17.49 -2.55 11.22
C LYS A 205 18.21 -1.27 10.80
N ASN A 206 18.95 -0.67 11.73
CA ASN A 206 19.62 0.62 11.52
C ASN A 206 18.69 1.74 10.98
N GLY A 207 17.42 1.75 11.43
CA GLY A 207 16.43 2.78 11.06
C GLY A 207 15.74 2.62 9.69
N ALA A 208 16.06 1.56 8.94
CA ALA A 208 15.48 1.21 7.65
C ALA A 208 14.82 -0.18 7.68
N LEU A 209 13.88 -0.44 6.76
CA LEU A 209 13.12 -1.68 6.70
C LEU A 209 13.99 -2.84 6.17
N ALA A 210 14.15 -3.87 6.98
CA ALA A 210 14.91 -5.08 6.68
C ALA A 210 14.04 -6.29 6.30
N GLY A 211 12.79 -6.33 6.80
CA GLY A 211 11.89 -7.46 6.54
C GLY A 211 10.63 -7.46 7.42
N GLY A 212 10.14 -8.64 7.78
CA GLY A 212 8.94 -8.82 8.59
C GLY A 212 8.98 -10.07 9.48
N LEU A 213 8.35 -9.97 10.64
CA LEU A 213 8.12 -11.06 11.59
C LEU A 213 6.63 -11.40 11.59
N GLY A 214 6.30 -12.69 11.59
CA GLY A 214 4.93 -13.17 11.70
C GLY A 214 4.80 -14.27 12.76
N ILE A 215 3.69 -14.22 13.49
CA ILE A 215 3.33 -15.16 14.56
C ILE A 215 1.97 -15.78 14.24
N SER A 216 1.86 -17.10 14.35
CA SER A 216 0.58 -17.83 14.27
C SER A 216 0.46 -18.84 15.41
N GLY A 217 -0.76 -19.33 15.66
CA GLY A 217 -1.00 -20.47 16.56
C GLY A 217 -1.33 -20.09 18.01
N GLY A 218 -1.36 -18.80 18.36
CA GLY A 218 -1.82 -18.34 19.67
C GLY A 218 -3.22 -18.89 20.02
N SER A 219 -3.49 -19.13 21.30
CA SER A 219 -4.73 -19.77 21.76
C SER A 219 -5.98 -18.91 21.52
N ASP A 220 -5.81 -17.65 21.16
CA ASP A 220 -6.83 -16.76 20.60
C ASP A 220 -6.69 -16.60 19.08
N THR A 221 -6.41 -17.70 18.39
CA THR A 221 -6.63 -17.79 16.95
C THR A 221 -8.04 -17.29 16.64
N PHE A 222 -8.14 -16.26 15.80
CA PHE A 222 -9.40 -15.75 15.26
C PHE A 222 -10.01 -16.71 14.21
N VAL A 223 -9.94 -18.01 14.49
CA VAL A 223 -10.66 -19.10 13.86
C VAL A 223 -11.55 -19.66 14.97
N ALA A 224 -12.82 -19.27 14.98
CA ALA A 224 -13.71 -19.52 16.11
C ALA A 224 -13.74 -21.02 16.48
N ALA A 225 -13.57 -21.36 17.77
CA ALA A 225 -13.46 -22.74 18.23
C ALA A 225 -14.70 -23.65 17.99
N ASN A 226 -15.74 -23.13 17.33
CA ASN A 226 -16.95 -23.84 16.92
C ASN A 226 -17.36 -23.46 15.48
N VAL A 227 -16.44 -23.53 14.51
CA VAL A 227 -16.82 -23.47 13.10
C VAL A 227 -17.46 -24.80 12.69
N ASN A 228 -18.76 -24.82 12.44
CA ASN A 228 -19.42 -25.91 11.70
C ASN A 228 -18.66 -26.13 10.37
N PRO A 229 -18.39 -27.37 9.92
CA PRO A 229 -17.60 -27.61 8.70
C PRO A 229 -18.14 -26.90 7.44
N ALA A 230 -19.45 -26.61 7.33
CA ALA A 230 -20.00 -25.78 6.25
C ALA A 230 -19.62 -24.28 6.37
N VAL A 231 -19.32 -23.82 7.58
CA VAL A 231 -18.93 -22.44 7.94
C VAL A 231 -17.39 -22.27 7.88
N ALA A 232 -16.62 -23.31 7.55
CA ALA A 232 -15.19 -23.19 7.25
C ALA A 232 -14.92 -22.24 6.05
N GLY A 233 -15.91 -22.05 5.16
CA GLY A 233 -15.89 -21.00 4.13
C GLY A 233 -16.06 -19.56 4.65
N ASN A 234 -16.32 -19.36 5.94
CA ASN A 234 -16.72 -18.06 6.50
C ASN A 234 -15.54 -17.21 7.04
N LEU A 235 -14.29 -17.60 6.75
CA LEU A 235 -13.07 -16.82 7.10
C LEU A 235 -13.10 -15.40 6.52
N LEU A 236 -13.68 -15.24 5.33
CA LEU A 236 -13.76 -13.95 4.63
C LEU A 236 -14.83 -13.02 5.24
N ASN A 237 -15.88 -13.56 5.84
CA ASN A 237 -16.91 -12.75 6.51
C ASN A 237 -16.48 -12.36 7.94
N THR A 238 -15.70 -13.21 8.61
CA THR A 238 -15.17 -12.90 9.94
C THR A 238 -14.04 -11.87 9.89
N MET A 239 -13.29 -11.75 8.79
CA MET A 239 -12.36 -10.63 8.53
C MET A 239 -12.98 -9.24 8.76
N PHE A 240 -14.30 -9.05 8.61
CA PHE A 240 -14.96 -7.77 8.85
C PHE A 240 -15.06 -7.36 10.34
N ASN A 241 -14.87 -8.29 11.29
CA ASN A 241 -14.95 -8.02 12.73
C ASN A 241 -13.58 -7.79 13.41
N TYR A 242 -12.46 -8.17 12.76
CA TYR A 242 -11.19 -8.41 13.46
C TYR A 242 -10.19 -7.23 13.55
N CYS A 243 -10.58 -5.99 13.26
CA CYS A 243 -9.74 -4.83 13.61
C CYS A 243 -9.97 -4.33 15.04
N GLN A 244 -10.88 -4.98 15.78
CA GLN A 244 -11.19 -4.71 17.17
C GLN A 244 -10.73 -5.89 18.04
N GLY A 245 -10.29 -5.58 19.26
CA GLY A 245 -9.63 -6.54 20.14
C GLY A 245 -8.12 -6.63 19.92
N VAL A 246 -7.48 -7.54 20.64
CA VAL A 246 -6.03 -7.73 20.69
C VAL A 246 -5.78 -9.23 20.61
N SER A 247 -4.92 -9.68 19.67
CA SER A 247 -4.50 -11.09 19.63
C SER A 247 -3.20 -11.32 20.40
N ARG A 248 -3.01 -12.52 20.93
CA ARG A 248 -1.72 -12.96 21.49
C ARG A 248 -0.65 -13.04 20.40
N ASP A 249 -1.03 -13.45 19.18
CA ASP A 249 -0.16 -13.36 18.00
C ASP A 249 0.40 -11.93 17.81
N GLU A 250 -0.43 -10.88 17.93
CA GLU A 250 0.01 -9.48 17.85
C GLU A 250 0.88 -9.05 19.04
N ILE A 251 0.49 -9.39 20.27
CA ILE A 251 1.28 -9.08 21.47
C ILE A 251 2.68 -9.69 21.35
N ILE A 252 2.77 -10.96 20.97
CA ILE A 252 4.03 -11.69 20.83
C ILE A 252 4.86 -11.08 19.70
N ALA A 253 4.25 -10.78 18.55
CA ALA A 253 4.95 -10.16 17.42
C ALA A 253 5.56 -8.79 17.80
N LEU A 254 4.77 -7.90 18.41
CA LEU A 254 5.20 -6.58 18.85
C LEU A 254 6.29 -6.64 19.93
N ALA A 255 6.24 -7.64 20.82
CA ALA A 255 7.26 -7.85 21.83
C ALA A 255 8.57 -8.40 21.24
N ALA A 256 8.47 -9.33 20.29
CA ALA A 256 9.58 -10.08 19.75
C ALA A 256 10.56 -9.22 18.92
N VAL A 257 10.06 -8.18 18.23
CA VAL A 257 10.91 -7.23 17.46
C VAL A 257 11.70 -6.24 18.33
N ARG A 258 11.98 -6.53 19.62
CA ARG A 258 12.76 -5.62 20.47
C ARG A 258 14.23 -5.53 20.04
N GLY A 259 14.66 -4.32 19.68
CA GLY A 259 15.93 -4.02 19.00
C GLY A 259 15.78 -3.87 17.48
N TYR A 260 14.58 -4.10 16.94
CA TYR A 260 14.24 -4.03 15.51
C TYR A 260 12.93 -3.26 15.24
N GLU A 261 12.49 -2.44 16.19
CA GLU A 261 11.20 -1.77 16.13
C GLU A 261 11.12 -0.69 15.05
N VAL A 262 9.93 -0.49 14.49
CA VAL A 262 9.60 0.75 13.78
C VAL A 262 9.75 1.93 14.74
N SER A 263 10.62 2.88 14.35
CA SER A 263 10.75 4.18 15.02
C SER A 263 9.38 4.84 15.15
N SER A 264 9.08 5.43 16.31
CA SER A 264 7.74 5.91 16.64
C SER A 264 7.20 6.94 15.65
N ASP A 265 8.07 7.76 15.04
CA ASP A 265 7.73 8.77 14.03
C ASP A 265 7.35 8.22 12.64
N LYS A 266 7.55 6.91 12.42
CA LYS A 266 7.27 6.17 11.18
C LYS A 266 6.14 5.14 11.31
N ARG A 267 5.58 4.95 12.50
CA ARG A 267 4.50 3.96 12.72
C ARG A 267 3.20 4.41 12.06
N GLY A 268 2.35 3.44 11.70
CA GLY A 268 1.02 3.65 11.12
C GLY A 268 0.15 4.63 11.92
N ASP A 269 0.23 4.58 13.25
CA ASP A 269 -0.48 5.48 14.17
C ASP A 269 0.02 6.94 14.15
N THR A 270 1.04 7.27 13.35
CA THR A 270 1.45 8.66 13.06
C THR A 270 0.99 9.16 11.69
N ILE A 271 0.24 8.35 10.94
CA ILE A 271 -0.22 8.63 9.58
C ILE A 271 -1.74 8.82 9.60
N MET A 272 -2.22 9.81 8.86
CA MET A 272 -3.64 10.12 8.72
C MET A 272 -4.04 10.07 7.25
N LEU A 273 -5.09 9.33 6.93
CA LEU A 273 -5.72 9.31 5.61
C LEU A 273 -7.13 9.91 5.74
N ASP A 274 -7.43 10.95 4.96
CA ASP A 274 -8.68 11.72 5.03
C ASP A 274 -9.07 12.18 6.47
N GLY A 275 -8.06 12.47 7.30
CA GLY A 275 -8.22 12.88 8.71
C GLY A 275 -8.36 11.73 9.71
N ILE A 276 -8.38 10.48 9.24
CA ILE A 276 -8.49 9.27 10.06
C ILE A 276 -7.08 8.74 10.32
N GLN A 277 -6.69 8.66 11.60
CA GLN A 277 -5.45 8.04 12.06
C GLN A 277 -5.49 6.52 11.80
N LEU A 278 -4.41 5.95 11.26
CA LEU A 278 -4.34 4.50 11.03
C LEU A 278 -4.04 3.74 12.33
N LEU A 279 -4.42 2.46 12.39
CA LEU A 279 -3.97 1.58 13.47
C LEU A 279 -2.55 1.06 13.20
N TYR A 280 -1.74 0.95 14.26
CA TYR A 280 -0.47 0.23 14.25
C TYR A 280 -0.50 -0.98 15.19
N ALA A 281 -1.03 -0.79 16.41
CA ALA A 281 -1.29 -1.83 17.40
C ALA A 281 -2.51 -1.43 18.25
N ASN A 282 -3.34 -2.39 18.64
CA ASN A 282 -4.45 -2.16 19.58
C ASN A 282 -4.02 -2.27 21.06
N THR A 283 -2.73 -2.55 21.31
CA THR A 283 -2.16 -2.77 22.63
C THR A 283 -0.70 -2.32 22.67
N GLN A 284 -0.13 -2.20 23.87
CA GLN A 284 1.33 -2.19 24.05
C GLN A 284 1.75 -3.56 24.57
N PRO A 285 2.80 -4.18 24.00
CA PRO A 285 3.33 -5.43 24.55
C PRO A 285 3.81 -5.21 25.99
N PRO A 286 3.47 -6.10 26.94
CA PRO A 286 4.05 -6.08 28.28
C PRO A 286 5.59 -6.06 28.29
N ALA A 287 6.17 -5.67 29.43
CA ALA A 287 7.61 -5.80 29.64
C ALA A 287 7.97 -7.28 29.82
N PHE A 288 8.43 -7.94 28.75
CA PHE A 288 8.86 -9.33 28.77
C PHE A 288 10.37 -9.48 29.02
N ASN A 289 10.74 -10.55 29.70
CA ASN A 289 12.12 -10.94 29.90
C ASN A 289 12.59 -11.83 28.74
N PHE A 290 13.61 -11.39 28.01
CA PHE A 290 14.22 -12.16 26.92
C PHE A 290 15.35 -13.03 27.48
N SER A 291 14.98 -14.13 28.14
CA SER A 291 15.90 -15.04 28.84
C SER A 291 16.36 -16.25 28.01
N LEU A 292 15.87 -16.40 26.77
CA LEU A 292 16.21 -17.52 25.89
C LEU A 292 17.22 -17.09 24.81
N THR A 293 18.21 -17.93 24.56
CA THR A 293 18.99 -17.92 23.32
C THR A 293 18.37 -18.88 22.31
N PHE A 294 18.75 -18.80 21.04
CA PHE A 294 18.23 -19.72 20.02
C PHE A 294 18.59 -21.18 20.31
N ASP A 295 19.81 -21.46 20.77
CA ASP A 295 20.25 -22.83 21.13
C ASP A 295 19.37 -23.44 22.24
N SER A 296 18.82 -22.61 23.14
CA SER A 296 17.92 -23.05 24.21
C SER A 296 16.51 -23.45 23.74
N LEU A 297 16.18 -23.25 22.45
CA LEU A 297 14.87 -23.54 21.89
C LEU A 297 14.66 -25.01 21.50
N ALA A 298 15.72 -25.83 21.43
CA ALA A 298 15.62 -27.24 21.00
C ALA A 298 14.66 -28.09 21.85
N ALA A 299 14.49 -27.77 23.13
CA ALA A 299 13.51 -28.42 24.01
C ALA A 299 12.06 -27.89 23.85
N ARG A 300 11.88 -26.81 23.09
CA ARG A 300 10.63 -26.05 22.96
C ARG A 300 9.99 -26.16 21.59
N GLY A 301 10.69 -26.69 20.58
CA GLY A 301 10.22 -26.75 19.20
C GLY A 301 11.34 -27.09 18.22
N THR A 302 11.03 -27.02 16.92
CA THR A 302 11.95 -27.32 15.82
C THR A 302 11.88 -26.27 14.72
N VAL A 303 13.00 -26.05 14.03
CA VAL A 303 13.03 -25.31 12.75
C VAL A 303 12.32 -26.15 11.68
N ASP A 304 11.54 -25.51 10.81
CA ASP A 304 10.94 -26.17 9.65
C ASP A 304 12.05 -26.59 8.66
N PRO A 305 12.20 -27.88 8.29
CA PRO A 305 13.19 -28.30 7.31
C PRO A 305 12.97 -27.73 5.89
N GLY A 306 11.75 -27.29 5.56
CA GLY A 306 11.45 -26.56 4.33
C GLY A 306 11.89 -25.09 4.37
N PHE A 307 12.04 -24.52 5.57
CA PHE A 307 12.46 -23.13 5.80
C PHE A 307 13.58 -23.05 6.86
N PRO A 308 14.78 -23.58 6.54
CA PRO A 308 15.93 -23.50 7.42
C PRO A 308 16.35 -22.05 7.66
N ILE A 309 17.03 -21.82 8.80
CA ILE A 309 17.59 -20.51 9.10
C ILE A 309 18.70 -20.16 8.11
N ARG A 310 18.64 -18.96 7.55
CA ARG A 310 19.61 -18.41 6.59
C ARG A 310 19.66 -16.88 6.70
N PRO A 311 20.75 -16.21 6.25
CA PRO A 311 20.76 -14.75 6.13
C PRO A 311 19.89 -14.29 4.95
N THR A 312 19.61 -13.00 4.89
CA THR A 312 19.01 -12.35 3.71
C THR A 312 19.84 -12.66 2.46
N PRO A 313 19.24 -13.24 1.40
CA PRO A 313 19.91 -13.44 0.11
C PRO A 313 20.21 -12.10 -0.58
N PRO A 314 21.06 -12.09 -1.62
CA PRO A 314 21.19 -10.92 -2.50
C PRO A 314 19.82 -10.50 -3.06
N PRO A 315 19.49 -9.20 -3.09
CA PRO A 315 18.19 -8.74 -3.58
C PRO A 315 18.05 -8.99 -5.09
N SER A 316 16.87 -9.46 -5.50
CA SER A 316 16.52 -9.71 -6.89
C SER A 316 15.88 -8.48 -7.55
N MET A 317 15.28 -7.58 -6.76
CA MET A 317 14.68 -6.35 -7.28
C MET A 317 15.70 -5.21 -7.35
N PRO A 318 15.67 -4.38 -8.42
CA PRO A 318 16.50 -3.18 -8.48
C PRO A 318 16.12 -2.22 -7.36
N MET A 319 17.12 -1.54 -6.77
CA MET A 319 16.88 -0.49 -5.77
C MET A 319 16.00 0.62 -6.37
N GLU A 320 16.33 1.06 -7.58
CA GLU A 320 15.51 1.87 -8.48
C GLU A 320 15.85 1.50 -9.93
N GLY A 321 14.86 1.45 -10.83
CA GLY A 321 15.08 1.19 -12.25
C GLY A 321 14.06 0.28 -12.92
N GLU A 322 14.35 -0.09 -14.17
CA GLU A 322 13.65 -1.14 -14.93
C GLU A 322 13.83 -2.51 -14.24
N VAL A 323 12.75 -3.30 -14.10
CA VAL A 323 12.78 -4.56 -13.33
C VAL A 323 13.12 -5.76 -14.22
N MET A 324 14.11 -6.54 -13.79
CA MET A 324 14.43 -7.86 -14.30
C MET A 324 14.80 -8.76 -13.11
N LEU A 325 14.00 -9.78 -12.83
CA LEU A 325 14.28 -10.74 -11.75
C LEU A 325 15.21 -11.86 -12.23
N ASP A 326 14.90 -12.39 -13.42
CA ASP A 326 15.65 -13.43 -14.10
C ASP A 326 15.36 -13.35 -15.62
N ALA A 327 15.76 -14.36 -16.40
CA ALA A 327 15.56 -14.41 -17.85
C ALA A 327 14.11 -14.71 -18.30
N ALA A 328 13.29 -15.32 -17.46
CA ALA A 328 11.87 -15.56 -17.72
C ALA A 328 11.00 -14.36 -17.27
N HIS A 329 11.46 -13.61 -16.26
CA HIS A 329 10.78 -12.49 -15.63
C HIS A 329 11.49 -11.15 -15.94
N ASP A 330 11.65 -10.88 -17.23
CA ASP A 330 12.24 -9.66 -17.78
C ASP A 330 11.18 -8.62 -18.16
N TYR A 331 11.03 -7.61 -17.30
CA TYR A 331 10.10 -6.50 -17.44
C TYR A 331 10.80 -5.18 -17.82
N ARG A 332 12.00 -5.28 -18.42
CA ARG A 332 12.64 -4.13 -19.07
C ARG A 332 11.83 -3.62 -20.25
N ILE A 333 12.05 -2.36 -20.60
CA ILE A 333 11.22 -1.61 -21.54
C ILE A 333 11.36 -2.17 -22.96
N LYS A 334 10.23 -2.61 -23.51
CA LYS A 334 10.07 -3.15 -24.87
C LYS A 334 8.87 -2.51 -25.57
N GLY A 335 8.82 -2.67 -26.89
CA GLY A 335 7.66 -2.27 -27.70
C GLY A 335 6.60 -3.36 -27.69
N GLY A 336 5.34 -2.95 -27.81
CA GLY A 336 4.19 -3.81 -28.04
C GLY A 336 3.64 -3.64 -29.46
N SER A 337 2.38 -4.06 -29.63
CA SER A 337 1.62 -4.01 -30.87
C SER A 337 1.28 -2.57 -31.34
N VAL A 338 1.03 -1.65 -30.40
CA VAL A 338 0.64 -0.24 -30.68
C VAL A 338 1.65 0.78 -30.13
N LEU A 339 2.21 0.52 -28.95
CA LEU A 339 3.18 1.38 -28.27
C LEU A 339 4.62 0.95 -28.59
N THR A 340 5.44 1.87 -29.08
CA THR A 340 6.88 1.63 -29.25
C THR A 340 7.62 1.66 -27.91
N ALA A 341 8.80 1.04 -27.84
CA ALA A 341 9.65 1.09 -26.64
C ALA A 341 10.00 2.53 -26.21
N GLY A 342 10.08 3.48 -27.16
CA GLY A 342 10.29 4.90 -26.87
C GLY A 342 9.10 5.54 -26.17
N GLU A 343 7.87 5.21 -26.60
CA GLU A 343 6.63 5.70 -25.98
C GLU A 343 6.40 5.08 -24.60
N VAL A 344 6.67 3.78 -24.42
CA VAL A 344 6.64 3.12 -23.10
C VAL A 344 7.63 3.79 -22.14
N ARG A 345 8.85 4.11 -22.60
CA ARG A 345 9.82 4.89 -21.81
C ARG A 345 9.36 6.31 -21.51
N GLN A 346 8.68 6.98 -22.45
CA GLN A 346 8.09 8.30 -22.21
C GLN A 346 7.04 8.24 -21.09
N ILE A 347 6.10 7.30 -21.17
CA ILE A 347 5.02 7.10 -20.18
C ILE A 347 5.60 6.86 -18.78
N ILE A 348 6.59 5.95 -18.66
CA ILE A 348 7.27 5.65 -17.40
C ILE A 348 8.01 6.89 -16.86
N ASN A 349 8.78 7.58 -17.70
CA ASN A 349 9.52 8.78 -17.29
C ASN A 349 8.58 9.91 -16.83
N GLN A 350 7.45 10.11 -17.52
CA GLN A 350 6.43 11.09 -17.15
C GLN A 350 5.79 10.74 -15.80
N ALA A 351 5.46 9.46 -15.55
CA ALA A 351 4.93 8.99 -14.28
C ALA A 351 5.94 9.19 -13.14
N VAL A 352 7.21 8.79 -13.30
CA VAL A 352 8.27 8.98 -12.30
C VAL A 352 8.52 10.48 -12.03
N ALA A 353 8.51 11.33 -13.07
CA ALA A 353 8.64 12.78 -12.93
C ALA A 353 7.41 13.45 -12.29
N ARG A 354 6.24 12.80 -12.29
CA ARG A 354 5.06 13.20 -11.51
C ARG A 354 5.18 12.74 -10.07
N ALA A 355 5.55 11.48 -9.84
CA ALA A 355 5.73 10.89 -8.50
C ALA A 355 6.76 11.67 -7.66
N ASN A 356 7.87 12.11 -8.26
CA ASN A 356 8.88 12.93 -7.59
C ASN A 356 8.40 14.32 -7.14
N ARG A 357 7.30 14.83 -7.69
CA ARG A 357 6.63 16.05 -7.20
C ARG A 357 5.41 15.77 -6.34
N THR A 358 4.83 14.58 -6.47
CA THR A 358 3.60 14.19 -5.75
C THR A 358 3.89 14.05 -4.26
N ARG A 359 3.11 14.73 -3.42
CA ARG A 359 3.17 14.61 -1.96
C ARG A 359 2.64 13.24 -1.52
N ALA A 360 3.50 12.47 -0.87
CA ALA A 360 3.18 11.16 -0.31
C ALA A 360 1.98 11.22 0.65
N ALA A 361 1.22 10.12 0.72
CA ALA A 361 0.13 9.97 1.68
C ALA A 361 0.59 9.34 3.00
N ILE A 362 1.50 8.36 2.90
CA ILE A 362 1.85 7.47 4.00
C ILE A 362 3.30 7.67 4.50
N ARG A 363 4.11 8.46 3.81
CA ARG A 363 5.55 8.58 4.12
C ARG A 363 5.86 9.63 5.18
N ARG A 364 6.82 9.30 6.04
CA ARG A 364 7.37 10.14 7.10
C ARG A 364 8.86 10.44 6.83
N PRO A 365 9.36 11.67 7.07
CA PRO A 365 8.63 12.84 7.53
C PRO A 365 7.64 13.39 6.48
N LEU A 366 6.67 14.19 6.94
CA LEU A 366 5.75 14.92 6.06
C LEU A 366 6.53 15.83 5.10
N GLY A 367 6.02 15.97 3.87
CA GLY A 367 6.76 16.63 2.78
C GLY A 367 7.67 15.68 1.98
N SER A 368 7.61 14.38 2.25
CA SER A 368 8.23 13.37 1.38
C SER A 368 7.48 13.24 0.05
N ALA A 369 8.24 13.03 -1.04
CA ALA A 369 7.68 12.67 -2.34
C ALA A 369 7.18 11.21 -2.35
N ALA A 370 6.20 10.93 -3.19
CA ALA A 370 5.70 9.57 -3.39
C ALA A 370 6.78 8.65 -3.99
N ARG A 371 6.72 7.35 -3.68
CA ARG A 371 7.54 6.31 -4.30
C ARG A 371 6.67 5.14 -4.72
N VAL A 372 6.64 4.90 -6.03
CA VAL A 372 5.72 3.95 -6.65
C VAL A 372 6.48 2.96 -7.54
N VAL A 373 5.83 1.85 -7.85
CA VAL A 373 6.08 1.07 -9.04
C VAL A 373 5.15 1.56 -10.14
N VAL A 374 5.68 1.70 -11.35
CA VAL A 374 4.95 2.04 -12.58
C VAL A 374 5.05 0.86 -13.53
N ALA A 375 3.92 0.37 -14.06
CA ALA A 375 3.86 -0.70 -15.04
C ALA A 375 3.07 -0.24 -16.28
N VAL A 376 3.53 -0.65 -17.46
CA VAL A 376 2.81 -0.47 -18.73
C VAL A 376 2.52 -1.83 -19.34
N SER A 377 1.27 -2.05 -19.75
CA SER A 377 0.84 -3.24 -20.51
C SER A 377 0.43 -2.87 -21.93
N ASP A 378 0.55 -3.81 -22.85
CA ASP A 378 -0.02 -3.76 -24.20
C ASP A 378 -1.54 -4.04 -24.17
N VAL A 379 -2.19 -3.96 -25.33
CA VAL A 379 -3.64 -4.23 -25.50
C VAL A 379 -4.03 -5.68 -25.25
N ASP A 380 -3.12 -6.64 -25.40
CA ASP A 380 -3.34 -8.04 -25.02
C ASP A 380 -3.11 -8.28 -23.51
N GLY A 381 -2.55 -7.31 -22.79
CA GLY A 381 -2.16 -7.36 -21.37
C GLY A 381 -0.71 -7.81 -21.10
N THR A 382 0.09 -8.07 -22.14
CA THR A 382 1.53 -8.33 -22.04
C THR A 382 2.23 -7.12 -21.43
N LEU A 383 3.12 -7.32 -20.45
CA LEU A 383 3.81 -6.21 -19.79
C LEU A 383 4.97 -5.71 -20.65
N LEU A 384 4.92 -4.43 -21.01
CA LEU A 384 5.88 -3.74 -21.89
C LEU A 384 7.00 -3.03 -21.12
N GLY A 385 6.82 -2.81 -19.81
CA GLY A 385 7.86 -2.26 -18.95
C GLY A 385 7.37 -2.08 -17.52
N ILE A 386 8.23 -2.36 -16.54
CA ILE A 386 7.99 -2.04 -15.14
C ILE A 386 9.19 -1.27 -14.59
N TRP A 387 8.92 -0.13 -13.95
CA TRP A 387 9.91 0.68 -13.25
C TRP A 387 9.58 0.75 -11.75
N ARG A 388 10.55 0.41 -10.91
CA ARG A 388 10.46 0.56 -9.45
C ARG A 388 11.22 1.81 -9.01
N MET A 389 10.59 2.72 -8.28
CA MET A 389 11.29 3.84 -7.62
C MET A 389 11.97 3.37 -6.32
N ALA A 390 13.02 4.09 -5.89
CA ALA A 390 13.70 3.85 -4.63
C ALA A 390 12.72 3.87 -3.46
N ASP A 391 12.82 2.86 -2.59
CA ASP A 391 11.94 2.66 -1.43
C ASP A 391 10.43 2.53 -1.72
N ALA A 392 10.03 2.25 -2.97
CA ALA A 392 8.67 1.76 -3.23
C ALA A 392 8.38 0.47 -2.42
N THR A 393 7.15 0.35 -1.96
CA THR A 393 6.61 -0.82 -1.23
C THR A 393 6.59 -2.06 -2.10
N MET A 394 6.82 -3.25 -1.52
CA MET A 394 7.02 -4.47 -2.34
C MET A 394 5.73 -5.06 -2.90
N PHE A 395 4.57 -4.90 -2.23
CA PHE A 395 3.29 -5.36 -2.80
C PHE A 395 2.98 -4.67 -4.15
N SER A 396 3.48 -3.45 -4.33
CA SER A 396 3.20 -2.57 -5.46
C SER A 396 3.73 -3.08 -6.79
N PHE A 397 4.69 -4.01 -6.79
CA PHE A 397 5.25 -4.58 -8.01
C PHE A 397 4.19 -5.34 -8.82
N ASP A 398 3.57 -6.34 -8.19
CA ASP A 398 2.45 -7.10 -8.74
C ASP A 398 1.21 -6.21 -8.98
N VAL A 399 0.90 -5.32 -8.02
CA VAL A 399 -0.28 -4.45 -8.06
C VAL A 399 -0.23 -3.42 -9.19
N ALA A 400 0.94 -2.85 -9.51
CA ALA A 400 1.07 -1.96 -10.66
C ALA A 400 0.75 -2.71 -11.97
N ALA A 401 1.25 -3.94 -12.11
CA ALA A 401 0.94 -4.79 -13.27
C ALA A 401 -0.54 -5.19 -13.34
N GLN A 402 -1.15 -5.61 -12.21
CA GLN A 402 -2.59 -5.88 -12.13
C GLN A 402 -3.41 -4.66 -12.54
N LYS A 403 -3.05 -3.45 -12.07
CA LYS A 403 -3.74 -2.19 -12.41
C LYS A 403 -3.65 -1.86 -13.91
N ALA A 404 -2.48 -2.02 -14.52
CA ALA A 404 -2.28 -1.80 -15.96
C ALA A 404 -3.16 -2.76 -16.79
N ARG A 405 -3.03 -4.07 -16.51
CA ARG A 405 -3.81 -5.13 -17.15
C ARG A 405 -5.32 -4.93 -16.98
N SER A 406 -5.79 -4.66 -15.77
CA SER A 406 -7.23 -4.45 -15.48
C SER A 406 -7.82 -3.30 -16.30
N ALA A 407 -7.09 -2.19 -16.42
CA ALA A 407 -7.56 -1.04 -17.18
C ALA A 407 -7.72 -1.36 -18.69
N VAL A 408 -6.89 -2.24 -19.24
CA VAL A 408 -7.05 -2.78 -20.60
C VAL A 408 -8.27 -3.69 -20.70
N ALA A 409 -8.38 -4.70 -19.83
CA ALA A 409 -9.42 -5.72 -19.91
C ALA A 409 -10.85 -5.15 -19.86
N PHE A 410 -11.10 -4.16 -19.00
CA PHE A 410 -12.41 -3.53 -18.92
C PHE A 410 -12.66 -2.50 -20.05
N SER A 411 -11.61 -2.07 -20.77
CA SER A 411 -11.72 -1.12 -21.89
C SER A 411 -11.81 -1.79 -23.26
N ASP A 412 -11.20 -2.96 -23.47
CA ASP A 412 -11.22 -3.69 -24.76
C ASP A 412 -12.62 -4.26 -25.06
N PRO A 413 -13.26 -3.95 -26.21
CA PRO A 413 -14.54 -4.58 -26.62
C PRO A 413 -14.41 -6.08 -26.95
N ASN A 414 -13.20 -6.59 -27.18
CA ASN A 414 -12.96 -8.00 -27.48
C ASN A 414 -12.76 -8.85 -26.21
N ASP A 415 -12.46 -8.21 -25.07
CA ASP A 415 -12.36 -8.93 -23.81
C ASP A 415 -13.74 -9.15 -23.16
N THR A 416 -13.92 -10.34 -22.60
CA THR A 416 -15.09 -10.71 -21.79
C THR A 416 -15.43 -9.70 -20.69
N LEU A 417 -14.45 -9.11 -20.02
CA LEU A 417 -14.67 -8.12 -18.96
C LEU A 417 -15.16 -6.78 -19.53
N GLY A 418 -14.58 -6.34 -20.66
CA GLY A 418 -15.03 -5.16 -21.38
C GLY A 418 -16.41 -5.33 -22.01
N GLN A 419 -16.79 -6.55 -22.42
CA GLN A 419 -18.14 -6.87 -22.88
C GLN A 419 -19.16 -6.86 -21.74
N GLN A 420 -18.81 -7.42 -20.57
CA GLN A 420 -19.63 -7.34 -19.36
C GLN A 420 -19.85 -5.87 -18.94
N MET A 421 -18.80 -5.06 -18.94
CA MET A 421 -18.89 -3.64 -18.58
C MET A 421 -19.74 -2.83 -19.57
N ARG A 422 -19.66 -3.11 -20.88
CA ARG A 422 -20.56 -2.49 -21.87
C ARG A 422 -22.02 -2.88 -21.66
N THR A 423 -22.27 -4.17 -21.43
CA THR A 423 -23.60 -4.70 -21.11
C THR A 423 -24.18 -4.02 -19.88
N LEU A 424 -23.37 -3.86 -18.82
CA LEU A 424 -23.74 -3.17 -17.58
C LEU A 424 -24.13 -1.70 -17.78
N LEU A 425 -23.49 -1.01 -18.74
CA LEU A 425 -23.72 0.39 -19.06
C LEU A 425 -24.75 0.61 -20.19
N GLY A 426 -25.37 -0.46 -20.72
CA GLY A 426 -26.31 -0.38 -21.85
C GLY A 426 -25.65 0.03 -23.17
N LEU A 427 -24.35 -0.20 -23.32
CA LEU A 427 -23.59 0.12 -24.52
C LEU A 427 -23.58 -1.03 -25.53
N PRO A 428 -23.53 -0.74 -26.85
CA PRO A 428 -23.24 -1.74 -27.87
C PRO A 428 -21.92 -2.48 -27.58
N ALA A 429 -21.86 -3.78 -27.84
CA ALA A 429 -20.71 -4.63 -27.50
C ALA A 429 -19.36 -4.15 -28.10
N GLY A 430 -19.39 -3.52 -29.29
CA GLY A 430 -18.22 -2.92 -29.93
C GLY A 430 -17.94 -1.45 -29.60
N ALA A 431 -18.72 -0.81 -28.73
CA ALA A 431 -18.59 0.62 -28.47
C ALA A 431 -17.22 0.96 -27.83
N PRO A 432 -16.58 2.08 -28.18
CA PRO A 432 -15.35 2.50 -27.50
C PRO A 432 -15.67 2.94 -26.06
N LEU A 433 -14.90 2.46 -25.09
CA LEU A 433 -15.08 2.75 -23.66
C LEU A 433 -13.71 2.71 -22.97
N ALA A 434 -13.44 3.69 -22.09
CA ALA A 434 -12.23 3.80 -21.31
C ALA A 434 -12.54 3.66 -19.81
N VAL A 435 -12.15 2.53 -19.23
CA VAL A 435 -12.45 2.14 -17.85
C VAL A 435 -11.20 2.19 -16.99
N SER A 436 -11.20 3.04 -15.97
CA SER A 436 -10.14 3.01 -14.95
C SER A 436 -10.42 1.95 -13.88
N THR A 437 -9.35 1.50 -13.23
CA THR A 437 -9.42 0.69 -12.00
C THR A 437 -10.24 1.35 -10.88
N ARG A 438 -10.31 2.68 -10.81
CA ARG A 438 -11.22 3.38 -9.89
C ARG A 438 -12.68 3.15 -10.26
N ALA A 439 -13.03 3.18 -11.54
CA ALA A 439 -14.40 2.96 -12.01
C ALA A 439 -14.86 1.52 -11.78
N PHE A 440 -14.01 0.55 -12.13
CA PHE A 440 -14.23 -0.86 -11.83
C PHE A 440 -14.31 -1.11 -10.31
N GLY A 441 -13.39 -0.52 -9.55
CA GLY A 441 -13.35 -0.57 -8.09
C GLY A 441 -14.62 -0.05 -7.42
N PHE A 442 -15.15 1.06 -7.91
CA PHE A 442 -16.42 1.67 -7.48
C PHE A 442 -17.62 0.74 -7.69
N LEU A 443 -17.61 -0.06 -8.77
CA LEU A 443 -18.61 -1.08 -9.08
C LEU A 443 -18.33 -2.45 -8.41
N SER A 444 -17.22 -2.57 -7.69
CA SER A 444 -16.78 -3.77 -6.96
C SER A 444 -16.96 -3.64 -5.44
N GLN A 445 -17.65 -2.60 -4.97
CA GLN A 445 -17.84 -2.33 -3.54
C GLN A 445 -18.93 -3.21 -2.91
N ARG A 446 -18.70 -3.62 -1.65
CA ARG A 446 -19.66 -4.40 -0.85
C ARG A 446 -20.99 -3.67 -0.67
N TYR A 447 -20.91 -2.36 -0.41
CA TYR A 447 -22.03 -1.44 -0.21
C TYR A 447 -22.10 -0.53 -1.44
N PHE A 448 -23.21 -0.55 -2.18
CA PHE A 448 -23.41 0.32 -3.34
C PHE A 448 -24.67 1.20 -3.14
N PRO A 449 -24.60 2.52 -3.41
CA PRO A 449 -23.42 3.29 -3.81
C PRO A 449 -22.30 3.26 -2.75
N PRO A 450 -21.00 3.39 -3.12
CA PRO A 450 -19.88 3.09 -2.26
C PRO A 450 -19.96 3.64 -0.83
N GLY A 451 -20.13 2.71 0.11
CA GLY A 451 -20.19 2.96 1.54
C GLY A 451 -21.59 3.15 2.12
N ILE A 452 -22.66 3.27 1.32
CA ILE A 452 -24.02 3.46 1.83
C ILE A 452 -24.59 2.13 2.35
N ASP A 453 -24.86 2.08 3.67
CA ASP A 453 -25.39 0.89 4.36
C ASP A 453 -26.84 1.06 4.85
N LEU A 454 -27.44 2.24 4.63
CA LEU A 454 -28.79 2.62 5.07
C LEU A 454 -29.02 2.52 6.59
N GLY A 455 -27.96 2.64 7.39
CA GLY A 455 -28.01 2.55 8.86
C GLY A 455 -27.91 1.12 9.38
N ALA A 456 -27.65 0.13 8.51
CA ALA A 456 -27.27 -1.19 8.95
C ALA A 456 -25.92 -1.16 9.70
N GLN A 457 -25.68 -2.14 10.57
CA GLN A 457 -24.38 -2.24 11.24
C GLN A 457 -23.28 -2.55 10.20
N PRO A 458 -22.06 -1.97 10.29
CA PRO A 458 -20.99 -2.04 9.26
C PRO A 458 -20.47 -3.43 8.85
N GLN A 459 -21.11 -4.51 9.30
CA GLN A 459 -20.71 -5.91 9.12
C GLN A 459 -21.88 -6.83 8.71
N THR A 460 -23.14 -6.36 8.67
CA THR A 460 -24.27 -7.17 8.16
C THR A 460 -24.19 -7.34 6.64
N GLN A 461 -24.99 -8.25 6.09
CA GLN A 461 -25.19 -8.32 4.64
C GLN A 461 -25.58 -6.92 4.11
N PRO A 462 -24.97 -6.47 2.99
CA PRO A 462 -25.34 -5.21 2.37
C PRO A 462 -26.77 -5.29 1.83
N VAL A 463 -27.52 -4.19 1.93
CA VAL A 463 -28.83 -4.07 1.26
C VAL A 463 -28.65 -4.08 -0.27
N GLU A 464 -27.55 -3.51 -0.74
CA GLU A 464 -27.18 -3.45 -2.15
C GLU A 464 -25.64 -3.50 -2.30
N SER A 465 -25.18 -4.31 -3.26
CA SER A 465 -23.76 -4.43 -3.63
C SER A 465 -23.51 -3.93 -5.05
N GLY A 466 -22.24 -3.62 -5.34
CA GLY A 466 -21.80 -3.32 -6.69
C GLY A 466 -21.94 -4.53 -7.62
N PRO A 467 -22.17 -4.35 -8.93
CA PRO A 467 -22.46 -5.44 -9.87
C PRO A 467 -21.29 -6.41 -10.10
N PHE A 468 -20.06 -6.03 -9.74
CA PHE A 468 -18.88 -6.91 -9.79
C PHE A 468 -18.51 -7.50 -8.42
N TYR A 469 -19.32 -7.25 -7.39
CA TYR A 469 -19.18 -7.82 -6.07
C TYR A 469 -20.17 -8.98 -5.92
N GLN A 470 -19.68 -10.20 -5.64
CA GLN A 470 -20.55 -11.38 -5.48
C GLN A 470 -20.52 -11.88 -4.03
N ASN A 471 -21.70 -11.90 -3.40
CA ASN A 471 -21.93 -12.60 -2.14
C ASN A 471 -22.51 -14.00 -2.44
N VAL A 472 -21.67 -14.98 -2.70
CA VAL A 472 -22.11 -16.39 -2.60
C VAL A 472 -22.13 -16.78 -1.12
N ASP A 473 -23.31 -17.12 -0.61
CA ASP A 473 -23.54 -17.69 0.72
C ASP A 473 -22.84 -16.98 1.91
N ALA A 474 -22.95 -15.65 1.94
CA ALA A 474 -22.34 -14.77 2.95
C ALA A 474 -20.80 -14.79 3.00
N GLN A 475 -20.15 -15.40 2.02
CA GLN A 475 -18.72 -15.24 1.79
C GLN A 475 -18.54 -13.97 0.96
N PHE A 476 -17.63 -13.10 1.39
CA PHE A 476 -17.06 -12.13 0.44
C PHE A 476 -16.33 -12.97 -0.58
N ASP A 477 -16.87 -13.11 -1.77
CA ASP A 477 -16.19 -13.81 -2.85
C ASP A 477 -15.96 -12.85 -4.00
N PHE A 478 -14.68 -12.54 -4.23
CA PHE A 478 -14.29 -12.02 -5.52
C PHE A 478 -14.25 -13.17 -6.53
N THR A 479 -15.41 -13.80 -6.78
CA THR A 479 -15.57 -14.85 -7.79
C THR A 479 -15.02 -14.37 -9.11
N LEU A 480 -15.19 -13.09 -9.44
CA LEU A 480 -14.60 -12.51 -10.65
C LEU A 480 -13.08 -12.70 -10.76
N GLN A 481 -12.34 -12.87 -9.65
CA GLN A 481 -10.91 -13.17 -9.61
C GLN A 481 -10.60 -14.64 -9.24
N GLN A 482 -11.53 -15.36 -8.58
CA GLN A 482 -11.38 -16.79 -8.26
C GLN A 482 -11.88 -17.75 -9.37
N THR A 483 -12.94 -17.36 -10.06
CA THR A 483 -13.61 -18.06 -11.17
C THR A 483 -13.29 -17.44 -12.53
N MET A 484 -12.54 -16.33 -12.60
CA MET A 484 -11.83 -16.06 -13.83
C MET A 484 -10.91 -17.24 -14.12
N PRO A 485 -10.91 -17.79 -15.34
CA PRO A 485 -9.84 -18.71 -15.72
C PRO A 485 -8.50 -18.00 -15.52
N VAL A 486 -7.47 -18.74 -15.13
CA VAL A 486 -6.07 -18.30 -15.14
C VAL A 486 -5.68 -18.12 -16.62
N ARG A 487 -6.18 -17.04 -17.21
CA ARG A 487 -6.11 -16.71 -18.63
C ARG A 487 -4.92 -15.79 -18.79
N SER A 488 -3.91 -16.26 -19.51
CA SER A 488 -2.81 -15.40 -19.90
C SER A 488 -3.35 -14.16 -20.64
N PRO A 489 -2.87 -12.94 -20.31
CA PRO A 489 -1.83 -12.63 -19.33
C PRO A 489 -2.33 -12.22 -17.93
N PHE A 490 -3.62 -12.37 -17.61
CA PHE A 490 -4.20 -12.07 -16.28
C PHE A 490 -3.90 -13.14 -15.21
N VAL A 491 -2.75 -13.82 -15.30
CA VAL A 491 -2.36 -14.91 -14.40
C VAL A 491 -2.15 -14.39 -12.98
N ASN A 492 -1.62 -13.19 -12.83
CA ASN A 492 -1.56 -12.47 -11.56
C ASN A 492 -2.89 -11.80 -11.14
N GLY A 493 -3.99 -11.97 -11.86
CA GLY A 493 -5.31 -11.45 -11.50
C GLY A 493 -5.54 -9.98 -11.90
N ILE A 494 -6.45 -9.33 -11.17
CA ILE A 494 -6.96 -7.98 -11.44
C ILE A 494 -6.92 -7.10 -10.18
N GLN A 495 -7.04 -5.78 -10.34
CA GLN A 495 -7.04 -4.84 -9.22
C GLN A 495 -8.23 -3.87 -9.22
N ILE A 496 -8.89 -3.80 -8.06
CA ILE A 496 -10.10 -3.00 -7.79
C ILE A 496 -9.84 -1.67 -7.08
N PHE A 497 -8.59 -1.22 -6.92
CA PHE A 497 -8.29 0.06 -6.29
C PHE A 497 -7.49 1.01 -7.22
N PRO A 498 -7.67 2.34 -7.08
CA PRO A 498 -7.25 3.34 -8.07
C PRO A 498 -5.76 3.35 -8.41
N GLY A 499 -5.39 3.97 -9.53
CA GLY A 499 -4.01 4.05 -10.05
C GLY A 499 -3.76 3.35 -11.39
N GLY A 500 -4.76 2.66 -11.95
CA GLY A 500 -4.72 2.04 -13.27
C GLY A 500 -5.68 2.69 -14.28
N ILE A 501 -5.17 3.08 -15.46
CA ILE A 501 -5.92 3.72 -16.56
C ILE A 501 -5.55 3.15 -17.93
N PRO A 502 -6.49 3.12 -18.90
CA PRO A 502 -6.21 2.75 -20.27
C PRO A 502 -5.47 3.88 -21.01
N LEU A 503 -4.52 3.50 -21.85
CA LEU A 503 -3.75 4.38 -22.73
C LEU A 503 -4.36 4.37 -24.12
N TYR A 504 -4.43 5.52 -24.77
CA TYR A 504 -4.98 5.69 -26.12
C TYR A 504 -3.97 6.35 -27.05
N LYS A 505 -3.97 5.92 -28.31
CA LYS A 505 -3.15 6.51 -29.39
C LYS A 505 -4.03 6.65 -30.62
N ASN A 506 -4.09 7.85 -31.19
CA ASN A 506 -4.96 8.17 -32.34
C ASN A 506 -6.44 7.76 -32.15
N GLY A 507 -6.95 7.84 -30.90
CA GLY A 507 -8.33 7.45 -30.56
C GLY A 507 -8.58 5.94 -30.37
N GLN A 508 -7.56 5.09 -30.59
CA GLN A 508 -7.63 3.65 -30.35
C GLN A 508 -6.98 3.28 -29.02
N LEU A 509 -7.45 2.21 -28.38
CA LEU A 509 -6.82 1.64 -27.19
C LEU A 509 -5.41 1.14 -27.57
N ALA A 510 -4.41 1.54 -26.80
CA ALA A 510 -2.99 1.30 -27.08
C ALA A 510 -2.28 0.50 -25.98
N GLY A 511 -2.91 0.33 -24.82
CA GLY A 511 -2.36 -0.38 -23.67
C GLY A 511 -2.96 0.09 -22.35
N GLY A 512 -2.27 -0.19 -21.25
CA GLY A 512 -2.66 0.23 -19.91
C GLY A 512 -1.46 0.75 -19.12
N LEU A 513 -1.71 1.72 -18.24
CA LEU A 513 -0.75 2.26 -17.28
C LEU A 513 -1.27 1.96 -15.87
N GLY A 514 -0.43 1.34 -15.04
CA GLY A 514 -0.71 1.06 -13.64
C GLY A 514 0.36 1.64 -12.73
N VAL A 515 -0.07 2.28 -11.65
CA VAL A 515 0.81 2.90 -10.64
C VAL A 515 0.41 2.41 -9.26
N SER A 516 1.38 2.08 -8.41
CA SER A 516 1.13 1.70 -7.01
C SER A 516 2.30 2.06 -6.09
N GLY A 517 2.03 2.58 -4.89
CA GLY A 517 3.02 2.56 -3.80
C GLY A 517 2.85 3.59 -2.67
N ASP A 518 1.95 4.55 -2.83
CA ASP A 518 1.65 5.54 -1.79
C ASP A 518 0.14 5.51 -1.44
N GLY A 519 -0.59 6.62 -1.60
CA GLY A 519 -2.04 6.64 -1.48
C GLY A 519 -2.72 6.47 -2.83
N VAL A 520 -3.93 5.90 -2.86
CA VAL A 520 -4.64 5.61 -4.12
C VAL A 520 -5.00 6.85 -4.95
N ASP A 521 -5.19 8.00 -4.32
CA ASP A 521 -5.39 9.27 -5.04
C ASP A 521 -4.06 9.82 -5.59
N GLN A 522 -2.93 9.56 -4.92
CA GLN A 522 -1.60 9.82 -5.46
C GLN A 522 -1.31 8.91 -6.66
N ASP A 523 -1.61 7.62 -6.57
CA ASP A 523 -1.44 6.67 -7.68
C ASP A 523 -2.21 7.14 -8.93
N ASP A 524 -3.47 7.57 -8.78
CA ASP A 524 -4.28 8.18 -9.85
C ASP A 524 -3.66 9.45 -10.44
N TYR A 525 -3.17 10.35 -9.58
CA TYR A 525 -2.53 11.60 -10.01
C TYR A 525 -1.23 11.35 -10.78
N ILE A 526 -0.46 10.35 -10.34
CA ILE A 526 0.77 9.91 -11.00
C ILE A 526 0.46 9.22 -12.34
N ALA A 527 -0.55 8.35 -12.38
CA ALA A 527 -1.01 7.72 -13.61
C ALA A 527 -1.49 8.76 -14.64
N ALA A 528 -2.30 9.72 -14.22
CA ALA A 528 -2.71 10.84 -15.08
C ALA A 528 -1.51 11.66 -15.60
N GLY A 529 -0.48 11.85 -14.77
CA GLY A 529 0.77 12.50 -15.18
C GLY A 529 1.62 11.66 -16.14
N GLY A 530 1.53 10.34 -16.08
CA GLY A 530 2.24 9.40 -16.96
C GLY A 530 1.57 9.14 -18.31
N ALA A 531 0.26 9.42 -18.44
CA ALA A 531 -0.47 9.25 -19.69
C ALA A 531 -0.49 10.49 -20.59
N LEU A 532 0.42 11.46 -20.39
CA LEU A 532 0.41 12.73 -21.14
C LEU A 532 0.84 12.53 -22.60
N GLY A 533 -0.11 12.74 -23.52
CA GLY A 533 0.00 12.38 -24.94
C GLY A 533 -0.62 11.01 -25.30
N PHE A 534 -1.15 10.29 -24.30
CA PHE A 534 -1.78 8.98 -24.42
C PHE A 534 -3.12 8.90 -23.68
N GLU A 535 -3.75 10.05 -23.40
CA GLU A 535 -4.96 10.12 -22.59
C GLU A 535 -6.17 9.52 -23.31
N ALA A 536 -6.98 8.75 -22.58
CA ALA A 536 -8.32 8.41 -23.05
C ALA A 536 -9.13 9.68 -23.39
N PRO A 537 -9.70 9.79 -24.60
CA PRO A 537 -10.58 10.90 -24.98
C PRO A 537 -11.72 11.07 -23.95
N PRO A 538 -12.06 12.29 -23.48
CA PRO A 538 -13.05 12.49 -22.43
C PRO A 538 -14.41 11.84 -22.70
N ALA A 539 -14.87 11.84 -23.96
CA ALA A 539 -16.14 11.24 -24.37
C ALA A 539 -16.20 9.70 -24.20
N LEU A 540 -15.06 9.02 -24.04
CA LEU A 540 -15.00 7.56 -23.85
C LEU A 540 -14.94 7.14 -22.38
N ARG A 541 -14.68 8.07 -21.46
CA ARG A 541 -14.39 7.75 -20.05
C ARG A 541 -15.64 7.30 -19.31
N THR A 542 -15.46 6.43 -18.32
CA THR A 542 -16.54 6.02 -17.41
C THR A 542 -17.25 7.17 -16.72
N ASP A 543 -16.59 8.32 -16.55
CA ASP A 543 -17.20 9.55 -16.01
C ASP A 543 -18.23 10.23 -16.94
N GLN A 544 -18.55 9.64 -18.09
CA GLN A 544 -19.72 9.99 -18.90
C GLN A 544 -20.96 9.16 -18.55
N TYR A 545 -20.81 8.11 -17.74
CA TYR A 545 -21.85 7.10 -17.48
C TYR A 545 -22.26 7.05 -16.00
N ALA A 546 -23.38 6.40 -15.73
CA ALA A 546 -23.90 6.16 -14.39
C ALA A 546 -24.42 4.71 -14.27
N TYR A 547 -24.27 4.12 -13.08
CA TYR A 547 -24.94 2.87 -12.72
C TYR A 547 -25.94 3.17 -11.60
N ARG A 548 -27.20 2.74 -11.77
CA ARG A 548 -28.31 3.04 -10.83
C ARG A 548 -28.39 4.52 -10.42
N ASN A 549 -28.33 5.42 -11.41
CA ASN A 549 -28.32 6.88 -11.25
C ASN A 549 -27.11 7.47 -10.51
N VAL A 550 -26.11 6.67 -10.13
CA VAL A 550 -24.86 7.16 -9.55
C VAL A 550 -23.78 7.24 -10.61
N LYS A 551 -23.27 8.46 -10.80
CA LYS A 551 -22.21 8.77 -11.77
C LYS A 551 -20.92 8.03 -11.42
N LEU A 552 -20.35 7.35 -12.41
CA LEU A 552 -19.11 6.60 -12.19
C LEU A 552 -17.90 7.55 -12.15
N PRO A 553 -16.88 7.25 -11.34
CA PRO A 553 -15.61 7.98 -11.39
C PRO A 553 -14.78 7.56 -12.61
N TYR A 554 -13.74 8.34 -12.90
CA TYR A 554 -12.61 7.92 -13.75
C TYR A 554 -11.29 8.11 -13.00
N LEU A 555 -11.01 9.31 -12.50
CA LEU A 555 -9.85 9.64 -11.68
C LEU A 555 -10.26 10.53 -10.49
N LYS A 556 -9.51 10.48 -9.38
CA LYS A 556 -9.61 11.43 -8.26
C LYS A 556 -8.20 11.83 -7.82
N PHE A 557 -7.96 13.13 -7.66
CA PHE A 557 -6.66 13.67 -7.26
C PHE A 557 -6.71 14.29 -5.86
N PRO A 558 -5.60 14.29 -5.10
CA PRO A 558 -5.50 15.02 -3.84
C PRO A 558 -5.72 16.53 -4.05
N ARG A 559 -6.38 17.21 -3.10
CA ARG A 559 -6.65 18.67 -3.17
C ARG A 559 -5.39 19.52 -3.31
N GLN A 560 -4.27 19.06 -2.78
CA GLN A 560 -2.93 19.64 -2.95
C GLN A 560 -2.00 18.46 -3.26
N PRO A 561 -1.81 18.13 -4.55
CA PRO A 561 -1.19 16.87 -4.92
C PRO A 561 0.34 16.94 -4.95
N GLU A 562 0.92 18.13 -5.13
CA GLU A 562 2.37 18.32 -5.22
C GLU A 562 2.99 18.86 -3.91
N LEU A 563 4.30 18.71 -3.80
CA LEU A 563 5.13 19.33 -2.76
C LEU A 563 5.23 20.86 -2.95
N PRO A 564 5.49 21.64 -1.88
CA PRO A 564 5.63 23.10 -1.94
C PRO A 564 6.83 23.59 -2.77
#